data_AF-A0A256BDM1-F1
#
_entry.id   AF-A0A256BDM1-F1
#
_cell.length_a   1.000
_cell.length_b   1.000
_cell.length_c   1.000
_cell.angle_alpha   90.00
_cell.angle_beta   90.00
_cell.angle_gamma   90.00
#
_symmetry.space_group_name_H-M   'P 1'
#
loop_
_entity.id
_entity.type
_entity.pdbx_description
1 polymer ?
#
loop_
_entity_poly.entity_id
_entity_poly.type
_entity_poly.pdbx_seq_one_letter_code
_entity_poly.pdbx_strand_id
1 'polypeptide(L)'
;MRIVTSVQQYPIFGSEIKCPHCRQVIPALILTDTYLCPRHGAFEVQPNCKDLVHLQSDRQWRLWNDEWYRQHTHPDGIRFEIHESIDRLYTQGYRAIKVTIALRYMDLVKPYLENTSIISNVQSLYGLTVEFSPPEDQEPRWGTINFELDKELGVPKGYPYFRSF
;
A
#
# COMPACT_ATOMS: atom_id res chain seq x y z
N MET A 1 43.87 -18.16 -11.07
CA MET A 1 43.43 -16.81 -10.68
C MET A 1 41.96 -16.88 -10.33
N ARG A 2 41.61 -16.68 -9.05
CA ARG A 2 40.20 -16.63 -8.63
C ARG A 2 39.62 -15.31 -9.13
N ILE A 3 38.61 -15.39 -9.99
CA ILE A 3 37.79 -14.23 -10.35
C ILE A 3 36.98 -13.90 -9.10
N VAL A 4 37.39 -12.88 -8.38
CA VAL A 4 36.57 -12.28 -7.32
C VAL A 4 35.53 -11.46 -8.05
N THR A 5 34.36 -12.05 -8.29
CA THR A 5 33.18 -11.29 -8.66
C THR A 5 32.93 -10.32 -7.51
N SER A 6 33.05 -9.03 -7.80
CA SER A 6 32.64 -7.96 -6.90
C SER A 6 31.14 -8.09 -6.66
N VAL A 7 30.76 -8.91 -5.68
CA VAL A 7 29.41 -8.97 -5.14
C VAL A 7 29.16 -7.57 -4.61
N GLN A 8 28.37 -6.78 -5.34
CA GLN A 8 27.88 -5.51 -4.83
C GLN A 8 27.14 -5.82 -3.52
N GLN A 9 27.79 -5.50 -2.39
CA GLN A 9 27.28 -5.70 -1.03
C GLN A 9 26.22 -4.63 -0.72
N TYR A 10 25.21 -4.55 -1.60
CA TYR A 10 24.07 -3.67 -1.45
C TYR A 10 22.84 -4.50 -1.13
N PRO A 11 21.93 -3.96 -0.30
CA PRO A 11 20.65 -4.61 -0.02
C PRO A 11 19.83 -4.83 -1.30
N ILE A 12 18.76 -5.63 -1.21
CA ILE A 12 17.93 -6.05 -2.36
C ILE A 12 17.37 -4.90 -3.22
N PHE A 13 17.22 -3.69 -2.64
CA PHE A 13 16.70 -2.51 -3.32
C PHE A 13 17.78 -1.60 -3.91
N GLY A 14 19.05 -2.00 -3.84
CA GLY A 14 20.19 -1.28 -4.41
C GLY A 14 20.95 -0.43 -3.39
N SER A 15 21.86 0.41 -3.89
CA SER A 15 22.72 1.27 -3.06
C SER A 15 21.98 2.48 -2.48
N GLU A 16 20.81 2.82 -3.02
CA GLU A 16 20.00 3.96 -2.62
C GLU A 16 18.52 3.63 -2.81
N ILE A 17 17.68 4.15 -1.92
CA ILE A 17 16.22 4.09 -2.06
C ILE A 17 15.60 5.45 -1.79
N LYS A 18 14.36 5.66 -2.24
CA LYS A 18 13.55 6.79 -1.76
C LYS A 18 12.97 6.44 -0.40
N CYS A 19 13.12 7.29 0.60
CA CYS A 19 12.50 7.09 1.91
C CYS A 19 10.97 6.99 1.76
N PRO A 20 10.30 5.96 2.32
CA PRO A 20 8.84 5.80 2.21
C PRO A 20 8.03 6.97 2.80
N HIS A 21 8.63 7.74 3.72
CA HIS A 21 7.98 8.87 4.39
C HIS A 21 8.22 10.23 3.72
N CYS A 22 9.49 10.64 3.54
CA CYS A 22 9.80 11.95 2.94
C CYS A 22 10.14 11.92 1.46
N ARG A 23 10.24 10.74 0.84
CA ARG A 23 10.69 10.55 -0.55
C ARG A 23 12.10 11.07 -0.86
N GLN A 24 12.88 11.45 0.15
CA GLN A 24 14.29 11.79 -0.01
C GLN A 24 15.09 10.53 -0.34
N VAL A 25 16.07 10.65 -1.23
CA VAL A 25 17.00 9.56 -1.52
C VAL A 25 17.86 9.32 -0.29
N ILE A 26 17.91 8.07 0.17
CA ILE A 26 18.69 7.62 1.33
C ILE A 26 19.64 6.51 0.89
N PRO A 27 20.93 6.59 1.23
CA PRO A 27 21.90 5.57 0.87
C PRO A 27 21.76 4.33 1.78
N ALA A 28 22.08 3.17 1.22
CA ALA A 28 22.32 1.96 1.99
C ALA A 28 23.57 2.13 2.85
N LEU A 29 23.53 1.58 4.05
CA LEU A 29 24.72 1.41 4.87
C LEU A 29 25.54 0.25 4.29
N ILE A 30 26.80 0.53 3.95
CA ILE A 30 27.69 -0.44 3.31
C ILE A 30 27.81 -1.67 4.22
N LEU A 31 27.72 -2.87 3.62
CA LEU A 31 27.77 -4.17 4.32
C LEU A 31 26.56 -4.48 5.21
N THR A 32 25.47 -3.73 5.11
CA THR A 32 24.23 -4.04 5.86
C THR A 32 23.02 -4.00 4.94
N ASP A 33 21.90 -4.54 5.42
CA ASP A 33 20.60 -4.48 4.76
C ASP A 33 19.79 -3.24 5.18
N THR A 34 20.47 -2.18 5.61
CA THR A 34 19.86 -1.04 6.31
C THR A 34 20.01 0.26 5.51
N TYR A 35 18.98 1.10 5.57
CA TYR A 35 18.97 2.45 5.02
C TYR A 35 18.68 3.44 6.15
N LEU A 36 19.46 4.51 6.25
CA LEU A 36 19.30 5.51 7.32
C LEU A 36 18.75 6.82 6.75
N CYS A 37 17.49 7.12 7.09
CA CYS A 37 16.92 8.43 6.81
C CYS A 37 17.27 9.40 7.94
N PRO A 38 17.82 10.60 7.64
CA PRO A 38 18.16 11.58 8.67
C PRO A 38 16.92 12.13 9.41
N ARG A 39 15.73 12.02 8.82
CA ARG A 39 14.46 12.51 9.41
C ARG A 39 13.62 11.40 10.04
N HIS A 40 13.64 10.21 9.44
CA HIS A 40 12.73 9.13 9.78
C HIS A 40 13.44 7.90 10.35
N GLY A 41 14.74 7.94 10.59
CA GLY A 41 15.45 6.83 11.22
C GLY A 41 15.78 5.68 10.26
N ALA A 42 16.01 4.50 10.85
CA ALA A 42 16.56 3.34 10.15
C ALA A 42 15.46 2.43 9.59
N PHE A 43 15.65 2.03 8.34
CA PHE A 43 14.85 1.04 7.63
C PHE A 43 15.72 -0.18 7.34
N GLU A 44 15.20 -1.38 7.51
CA GLU A 44 15.91 -2.62 7.26
C GLU A 44 15.14 -3.50 6.28
N VAL A 45 15.86 -4.15 5.37
CA VAL A 45 15.26 -5.14 4.47
C VAL A 45 15.09 -6.45 5.23
N GLN A 46 13.89 -7.01 5.24
CA GLN A 46 13.70 -8.35 5.78
C GLN A 46 14.40 -9.39 4.89
N PRO A 47 15.23 -10.30 5.43
CA PRO A 47 15.96 -11.29 4.63
C PRO A 47 15.07 -12.24 3.81
N ASN A 48 13.84 -12.46 4.26
CA ASN A 48 12.91 -13.43 3.69
C ASN A 48 11.76 -12.80 2.89
N CYS A 49 11.53 -11.50 3.06
CA CYS A 49 10.39 -10.80 2.49
C CYS A 49 10.92 -9.58 1.76
N LYS A 50 10.37 -9.25 0.59
CA LYS A 50 10.73 -8.04 -0.18
C LYS A 50 10.17 -6.77 0.50
N ASP A 51 10.24 -6.74 1.82
CA ASP A 51 9.58 -5.83 2.72
C ASP A 51 10.67 -4.99 3.38
N LEU A 52 10.53 -3.68 3.23
CA LEU A 52 11.32 -2.69 3.94
C LEU A 52 10.62 -2.40 5.27
N VAL A 53 11.29 -2.61 6.39
CA VAL A 53 10.75 -2.45 7.74
C VAL A 53 11.38 -1.25 8.41
N HIS A 54 10.55 -0.35 8.94
CA HIS A 54 11.02 0.75 9.76
C HIS A 54 11.23 0.29 11.20
N LEU A 55 12.48 0.29 11.67
CA LEU A 55 12.87 -0.33 12.94
C LEU A 55 12.23 0.30 14.18
N GLN A 56 11.89 1.58 14.14
CA GLN A 56 11.32 2.27 15.30
C GLN A 56 9.81 2.07 15.43
N SER A 57 9.10 1.83 14.33
CA SER A 57 7.62 1.75 14.33
C SER A 57 7.06 0.42 13.85
N ASP A 58 7.92 -0.52 13.46
CA ASP A 58 7.58 -1.82 12.86
C ASP A 58 6.61 -1.71 11.66
N ARG A 59 6.64 -0.56 10.98
CA ARG A 59 5.85 -0.37 9.76
C ARG A 59 6.59 -1.02 8.61
N GLN A 60 5.84 -1.59 7.68
CA GLN A 60 6.39 -2.36 6.58
C GLN A 60 5.95 -1.76 5.26
N TRP A 61 6.83 -1.78 4.26
CA TRP A 61 6.55 -1.33 2.91
C TRP A 61 7.04 -2.34 1.89
N ARG A 62 6.29 -2.47 0.79
CA ARG A 62 6.68 -3.24 -0.39
C ARG A 62 6.85 -2.31 -1.57
N LEU A 63 7.85 -2.57 -2.40
CA LEU A 63 8.14 -1.77 -3.58
C LEU A 63 7.46 -2.37 -4.81
N TRP A 64 6.68 -1.56 -5.53
CA TRP A 64 6.12 -1.95 -6.82
C TRP A 64 6.12 -0.74 -7.77
N ASN A 65 6.60 -0.92 -8.99
CA ASN A 65 6.72 0.15 -10.00
C ASN A 65 7.38 1.45 -9.48
N ASP A 66 8.46 1.33 -8.70
CA ASP A 66 9.19 2.45 -8.06
C ASP A 66 8.37 3.24 -7.01
N GLU A 67 7.25 2.68 -6.55
CA GLU A 67 6.41 3.23 -5.49
C GLU A 67 6.35 2.31 -4.27
N TRP A 68 6.39 2.93 -3.09
CA TRP A 68 6.29 2.23 -1.81
C TRP A 68 4.83 2.10 -1.36
N TYR A 69 4.38 0.87 -1.18
CA TYR A 69 3.08 0.54 -0.64
C TYR A 69 3.21 0.08 0.80
N ARG A 70 2.65 0.85 1.73
CA ARG A 70 2.65 0.53 3.15
C ARG A 70 1.78 -0.70 3.40
N GLN A 71 2.32 -1.74 4.01
CA GLN A 71 1.53 -2.90 4.42
C GLN A 71 0.84 -2.59 5.75
N HIS A 72 -0.47 -2.84 5.80
CA HIS A 72 -1.28 -2.62 7.00
C HIS A 72 -1.48 -3.92 7.77
N THR A 73 -1.49 -3.81 9.09
CA THR A 73 -1.87 -4.91 10.00
C THR A 73 -3.19 -4.63 10.71
N HIS A 74 -3.69 -3.40 10.63
CA HIS A 74 -4.91 -2.94 11.30
C HIS A 74 -5.97 -2.52 10.28
N PRO A 75 -7.27 -2.85 10.48
CA PRO A 75 -8.37 -2.44 9.60
C PRO A 75 -8.44 -0.95 9.35
N ASP A 76 -8.26 -0.15 10.39
CA ASP A 76 -8.33 1.30 10.25
C ASP A 76 -7.20 1.87 9.37
N GLY A 77 -6.05 1.21 9.29
CA GLY A 77 -4.94 1.65 8.44
C GLY A 77 -5.31 1.64 6.96
N ILE A 78 -5.83 0.51 6.48
CA ILE A 78 -6.27 0.38 5.09
C ILE A 78 -7.53 1.19 4.81
N ARG A 79 -8.49 1.23 5.74
CA ARG A 79 -9.72 2.02 5.60
C ARG A 79 -9.40 3.51 5.46
N PHE A 80 -8.48 4.03 6.27
CA PHE A 80 -8.03 5.42 6.17
C PHE A 80 -7.31 5.69 4.84
N GLU A 81 -6.44 4.79 4.39
CA GLU A 81 -5.74 4.95 3.11
C GLU A 81 -6.71 4.96 1.91
N ILE A 82 -7.73 4.09 1.95
CA ILE A 82 -8.82 4.07 0.96
C ILE A 82 -9.57 5.40 0.99
N HIS A 83 -9.97 5.88 2.17
CA HIS A 83 -10.67 7.15 2.32
C HIS A 83 -9.85 8.34 1.79
N GLU A 84 -8.57 8.44 2.16
CA GLU A 84 -7.68 9.49 1.67
C GLU A 84 -7.54 9.45 0.14
N SER A 85 -7.44 8.25 -0.44
CA SER A 85 -7.33 8.07 -1.89
C SER A 85 -8.61 8.46 -2.63
N ILE A 86 -9.76 8.17 -2.03
CA ILE A 86 -11.08 8.61 -2.49
C ILE A 86 -11.16 10.15 -2.48
N ASP A 87 -10.80 10.80 -1.37
CA ASP A 87 -10.78 12.27 -1.25
C ASP A 87 -9.84 12.92 -2.28
N ARG A 88 -8.67 12.32 -2.51
CA ARG A 88 -7.72 12.78 -3.54
C ARG A 88 -8.32 12.70 -4.95
N LEU A 89 -9.03 11.62 -5.28
CA LEU A 89 -9.71 11.50 -6.58
C LEU A 89 -10.78 12.58 -6.76
N TYR A 90 -11.53 12.90 -5.71
CA TYR A 90 -12.52 13.98 -5.77
C TYR A 90 -11.91 15.35 -6.00
N THR A 91 -10.77 15.62 -5.36
CA THR A 91 -10.03 16.88 -5.55
C THR A 91 -9.54 17.01 -7.01
N GLN A 92 -9.37 15.89 -7.72
CA GLN A 92 -9.00 15.83 -9.14
C GLN A 92 -10.21 15.83 -10.09
N GLY A 93 -11.45 15.93 -9.59
CA GLY A 93 -12.67 15.92 -10.41
C GLY A 93 -13.14 14.53 -10.85
N TYR A 94 -12.59 13.48 -10.27
CA TYR A 94 -13.02 12.09 -10.50
C TYR A 94 -13.89 11.59 -9.36
N ARG A 95 -14.73 10.61 -9.65
CA ARG A 95 -15.50 9.88 -8.66
C ARG A 95 -15.06 8.43 -8.62
N ALA A 96 -14.82 7.90 -7.42
CA ALA A 96 -14.62 6.47 -7.22
C ALA A 96 -15.96 5.75 -7.35
N ILE A 97 -15.99 4.63 -8.08
CA ILE A 97 -17.19 3.79 -8.25
C ILE A 97 -17.05 2.44 -7.54
N LYS A 98 -15.84 1.92 -7.51
CA LYS A 98 -15.53 0.59 -6.99
C LYS A 98 -14.14 0.60 -6.38
N VAL A 99 -13.97 -0.19 -5.33
CA VAL A 99 -12.67 -0.45 -4.73
C VAL A 99 -12.37 -1.94 -4.83
N THR A 100 -11.24 -2.27 -5.43
CA THR A 100 -10.70 -3.63 -5.45
C THR A 100 -9.62 -3.72 -4.39
N ILE A 101 -9.90 -4.42 -3.29
CA ILE A 101 -8.99 -4.58 -2.15
C ILE A 101 -8.20 -5.87 -2.33
N ALA A 102 -6.91 -5.87 -1.97
CA ALA A 102 -6.12 -7.08 -2.03
C ALA A 102 -6.69 -8.19 -1.14
N LEU A 103 -6.74 -9.42 -1.66
CA LEU A 103 -7.34 -10.57 -0.97
C LEU A 103 -6.80 -10.81 0.45
N ARG A 104 -5.51 -10.48 0.68
CA ARG A 104 -4.87 -10.57 2.01
C ARG A 104 -5.55 -9.74 3.10
N TYR A 105 -6.31 -8.71 2.72
CA TYR A 105 -7.06 -7.86 3.64
C TYR A 105 -8.51 -8.27 3.80
N MET A 106 -8.95 -9.36 3.17
CA MET A 106 -10.33 -9.83 3.21
C MET A 106 -10.82 -10.00 4.66
N ASP A 107 -10.13 -10.83 5.46
CA ASP A 107 -10.56 -11.10 6.84
C ASP A 107 -10.47 -9.86 7.74
N LEU A 108 -9.59 -8.92 7.41
CA LEU A 108 -9.35 -7.70 8.15
C LEU A 108 -10.43 -6.63 7.88
N VAL A 109 -10.90 -6.49 6.64
CA VAL A 109 -11.89 -5.48 6.25
C VAL A 109 -13.32 -6.00 6.36
N LYS A 110 -13.55 -7.31 6.20
CA LYS A 110 -14.89 -7.95 6.21
C LYS A 110 -15.82 -7.52 7.35
N PRO A 111 -15.37 -7.31 8.60
CA PRO A 111 -16.25 -6.86 9.70
C PRO A 111 -16.83 -5.45 9.50
N TYR A 112 -16.21 -4.64 8.66
CA TYR A 112 -16.57 -3.24 8.43
C TYR A 112 -17.31 -3.01 7.11
N LEU A 113 -17.55 -4.08 6.36
CA LEU A 113 -18.28 -4.02 5.10
C LEU A 113 -19.78 -3.93 5.37
N GLU A 114 -20.43 -3.00 4.71
CA GLU A 114 -21.88 -2.83 4.76
C GLU A 114 -22.51 -3.73 3.69
N ASN A 115 -23.48 -4.54 4.07
CA ASN A 115 -24.27 -5.33 3.13
C ASN A 115 -25.35 -4.43 2.52
N THR A 116 -25.17 -4.01 1.27
CA THR A 116 -26.04 -3.01 0.62
C THR A 116 -27.35 -3.60 0.10
N SER A 117 -27.52 -4.92 0.07
CA SER A 117 -28.70 -5.55 -0.54
C SER A 117 -29.14 -6.84 0.16
N ILE A 118 -30.45 -7.02 0.23
CA ILE A 118 -31.14 -8.22 0.74
C ILE A 118 -31.14 -9.34 -0.34
N ILE A 119 -30.90 -8.98 -1.61
CA ILE A 119 -31.07 -9.87 -2.78
C ILE A 119 -29.71 -10.21 -3.43
N SER A 120 -28.66 -9.44 -3.15
CA SER A 120 -27.32 -9.66 -3.67
C SER A 120 -26.30 -9.44 -2.55
N ASN A 121 -25.38 -10.39 -2.35
CA ASN A 121 -24.28 -10.31 -1.36
C ASN A 121 -23.22 -9.27 -1.76
N VAL A 122 -23.64 -8.11 -2.25
CA VAL A 122 -22.75 -7.01 -2.62
C VAL A 122 -22.34 -6.30 -1.35
N GLN A 123 -21.05 -6.39 -1.07
CA GLN A 123 -20.41 -5.70 0.03
C GLN A 123 -20.05 -4.29 -0.43
N SER A 124 -20.20 -3.33 0.48
CA SER A 124 -19.80 -1.94 0.24
C SER A 124 -18.96 -1.38 1.36
N LEU A 125 -18.13 -0.40 1.01
CA LEU A 125 -17.30 0.37 1.93
C LEU A 125 -17.33 1.82 1.45
N TYR A 126 -17.69 2.76 2.33
CA TYR A 126 -17.86 4.17 1.99
C TYR A 126 -18.83 4.43 0.82
N GLY A 127 -19.87 3.58 0.67
CA GLY A 127 -20.81 3.65 -0.45
C GLY A 127 -20.24 3.20 -1.80
N LEU A 128 -19.02 2.65 -1.84
CA LEU A 128 -18.42 2.01 -3.02
C LEU A 128 -18.65 0.51 -3.00
N THR A 129 -18.83 -0.08 -4.18
CA THR A 129 -18.80 -1.55 -4.32
C THR A 129 -17.40 -2.08 -4.02
N VAL A 130 -17.32 -3.11 -3.17
CA VAL A 130 -16.06 -3.74 -2.78
C VAL A 130 -15.91 -5.06 -3.53
N GLU A 131 -14.78 -5.22 -4.21
CA GLU A 131 -14.32 -6.49 -4.77
C GLU A 131 -12.97 -6.87 -4.15
N PHE A 132 -12.68 -8.16 -4.07
CA PHE A 132 -11.37 -8.63 -3.68
C PHE A 132 -10.56 -9.02 -4.90
N SER A 133 -9.26 -8.73 -4.85
CA SER A 133 -8.33 -9.07 -5.91
C SER A 133 -8.20 -10.58 -6.08
N PRO A 134 -7.73 -11.05 -7.24
CA PRO A 134 -7.18 -12.41 -7.35
C PRO A 134 -5.99 -12.59 -6.40
N PRO A 135 -5.63 -13.86 -6.09
CA PRO A 135 -4.48 -14.18 -5.25
C PRO A 135 -3.16 -13.73 -5.92
N GLU A 136 -2.13 -13.49 -5.09
CA GLU A 136 -0.79 -13.10 -5.53
C GLU A 136 -0.19 -14.08 -6.55
N ASP A 137 -0.51 -15.37 -6.43
CA ASP A 137 -0.06 -16.42 -7.35
C ASP A 137 -0.56 -16.22 -8.79
N GLN A 138 -1.73 -15.59 -8.96
CA GLN A 138 -2.31 -15.29 -10.26
C GLN A 138 -1.89 -13.91 -10.77
N GLU A 139 -1.87 -12.91 -9.89
CA GLU A 139 -1.47 -11.55 -10.20
C GLU A 139 -0.50 -11.01 -9.13
N PRO A 140 0.83 -11.10 -9.36
CA PRO A 140 1.85 -10.75 -8.37
C PRO A 140 1.80 -9.32 -7.85
N ARG A 141 1.19 -8.39 -8.61
CA ARG A 141 0.99 -7.00 -8.17
C ARG A 141 0.21 -6.91 -6.86
N TRP A 142 -0.72 -7.84 -6.64
CA TRP A 142 -1.52 -7.92 -5.41
C TRP A 142 -0.76 -8.52 -4.23
N GLY A 143 0.50 -8.93 -4.42
CA GLY A 143 1.44 -9.12 -3.32
C GLY A 143 1.91 -7.80 -2.71
N THR A 144 1.85 -6.69 -3.45
CA THR A 144 2.37 -5.39 -3.01
C THR A 144 1.29 -4.33 -2.87
N ILE A 145 0.45 -4.17 -3.89
CA ILE A 145 -0.63 -3.17 -3.93
C ILE A 145 -1.69 -3.53 -2.89
N ASN A 146 -2.17 -2.54 -2.13
CA ASN A 146 -3.17 -2.74 -1.08
C ASN A 146 -4.60 -2.75 -1.63
N PHE A 147 -4.89 -1.83 -2.55
CA PHE A 147 -6.17 -1.67 -3.21
C PHE A 147 -6.01 -0.86 -4.50
N GLU A 148 -7.01 -0.92 -5.35
CA GLU A 148 -7.16 -0.12 -6.57
C GLU A 148 -8.56 0.51 -6.57
N LEU A 149 -8.66 1.76 -7.02
CA LEU A 149 -9.94 2.47 -7.15
C LEU A 149 -10.29 2.63 -8.62
N ASP A 150 -11.42 2.07 -9.02
CA ASP A 150 -12.02 2.38 -10.31
C ASP A 150 -12.68 3.75 -10.23
N LYS A 151 -12.41 4.58 -11.24
CA LYS A 151 -12.83 5.98 -11.28
C LYS A 151 -13.58 6.32 -12.56
N GLU A 152 -14.55 7.21 -12.43
CA GLU A 152 -15.31 7.78 -13.53
C GLU A 152 -15.14 9.31 -13.58
N LEU A 153 -15.28 9.89 -14.77
CA LEU A 153 -15.33 11.34 -14.93
C LEU A 153 -16.70 11.83 -14.45
N GLY A 154 -16.72 12.63 -13.37
CA GLY A 154 -17.96 13.17 -12.86
C GLY A 154 -17.82 13.84 -11.50
N VAL A 155 -18.56 14.93 -11.31
CA VAL A 155 -18.72 15.58 -10.00
C VAL A 155 -19.74 14.75 -9.19
N PRO A 156 -19.44 14.38 -7.93
CA PRO A 156 -20.31 13.46 -7.19
C PRO A 156 -21.72 14.02 -7.00
N LYS A 157 -22.72 13.22 -7.38
CA LYS A 157 -24.12 13.43 -6.94
C LYS A 157 -24.25 12.90 -5.51
N GLY A 158 -24.00 13.77 -4.53
CA GLY A 158 -24.24 13.51 -3.11
C GLY A 158 -23.12 12.77 -2.41
N TYR A 159 -22.03 13.48 -2.10
CA TYR A 159 -20.96 12.92 -1.27
C TYR A 159 -21.45 12.77 0.18
N PRO A 160 -21.58 11.54 0.74
CA PRO A 160 -22.17 11.36 2.08
C PRO A 160 -21.22 11.73 3.22
N TYR A 161 -19.91 11.81 2.97
CA TYR A 161 -18.87 11.81 4.01
C TYR A 161 -18.18 13.16 4.22
N PHE A 162 -18.81 14.27 3.83
CA PHE A 162 -18.40 15.61 4.30
C PHE A 162 -18.71 15.85 5.79
N ARG A 163 -19.00 14.81 6.57
CA ARG A 163 -19.10 14.89 8.03
C ARG A 163 -17.76 14.46 8.61
N SER A 164 -17.00 15.46 9.02
CA SER A 164 -15.79 15.36 9.82
C SER A 164 -15.96 14.29 10.93
N PHE A 165 -14.99 13.38 11.02
CA PHE A 165 -14.76 12.60 12.23
C PHE A 165 -14.26 13.52 13.35
#